data_AF-A0A846CNB4-F1
#
_entry.id   AF-A0A846CNB4-F1
#
_cell.length_a   1.000
_cell.length_b   1.000
_cell.length_c   1.000
_cell.angle_alpha   90.00
_cell.angle_beta   90.00
_cell.angle_gamma   90.00
#
_symmetry.space_group_name_H-M   'P 1'
#
loop_
_entity.id
_entity.type
_entity.pdbx_description
1 polymer ?
#
loop_
_entity_poly.entity_id
_entity_poly.type
_entity_poly.pdbx_seq_one_letter_code
_entity_poly.pdbx_strand_id
1 'polypeptide(L)'
;MSKKINSDEFDNQLQGEKITMKQERFELVSAYLDGELTPSQRREVEGLLAKDPVAKHLYQRLLQLRSEFQRMPITPTVETVDRTVEQVFEKIDRRSKRTFIWGGSAIAALCIAVISGIISATRSPVIQLADVSDSEPLQIALNEH
;
A
#
# COMPACT_ATOMS: atom_id res chain seq x y z
N MET A 1 3.77 42.60 34.30
CA MET A 1 3.69 42.29 32.87
C MET A 1 2.81 41.05 32.72
N SER A 2 1.51 41.24 32.55
CA SER A 2 0.54 40.12 32.48
C SER A 2 0.68 39.42 31.13
N LYS A 3 1.06 38.15 31.17
CA LYS A 3 1.13 37.27 30.01
C LYS A 3 -0.31 37.11 29.49
N LYS A 4 -0.65 37.77 28.38
CA LYS A 4 -1.92 37.53 27.67
C LYS A 4 -1.87 36.08 27.19
N ILE A 5 -2.60 35.20 27.89
CA ILE A 5 -2.82 33.84 27.42
C ILE A 5 -3.65 33.97 26.14
N ASN A 6 -3.14 33.41 25.05
CA ASN A 6 -3.77 33.47 23.74
C ASN A 6 -5.01 32.56 23.76
N SER A 7 -6.20 33.11 23.49
CA SER A 7 -7.49 32.38 23.56
C SER A 7 -7.49 31.12 22.70
N ASP A 8 -6.82 31.19 21.56
CA ASP A 8 -6.84 30.16 20.52
C ASP A 8 -6.03 28.92 20.93
N GLU A 9 -5.01 29.10 21.78
CA GLU A 9 -4.18 28.01 22.30
C GLU A 9 -4.91 27.23 23.39
N PHE A 10 -5.68 27.94 24.23
CA PHE A 10 -6.49 27.35 25.29
C PHE A 10 -7.66 26.54 24.74
N ASP A 11 -8.35 27.04 23.71
CA ASP A 11 -9.47 26.33 23.08
C ASP A 11 -9.03 25.06 22.37
N ASN A 12 -7.85 25.06 21.74
CA ASN A 12 -7.30 23.88 21.07
C ASN A 12 -6.89 22.80 22.09
N GLN A 13 -6.28 23.22 23.22
CA GLN A 13 -5.90 22.32 24.30
C GLN A 13 -7.12 21.68 24.98
N LEU A 14 -8.17 22.46 25.24
CA LEU A 14 -9.44 21.95 25.77
C LEU A 14 -10.15 20.98 24.82
N GLN A 15 -10.06 21.21 23.50
CA GLN A 15 -10.60 20.29 22.51
C GLN A 15 -9.82 18.97 22.47
N GLY A 16 -8.49 19.03 22.50
CA GLY A 16 -7.63 17.85 22.57
C GLY A 16 -7.95 16.98 23.79
N GLU A 17 -8.03 17.59 24.98
CA GLU A 17 -8.35 16.89 26.22
C GLU A 17 -9.74 16.21 26.16
N LYS A 18 -10.75 16.91 25.62
CA LYS A 18 -12.08 16.32 25.43
C LYS A 18 -12.09 15.13 24.47
N ILE A 19 -11.25 15.13 23.43
CA ILE A 19 -11.14 14.01 22.49
C ILE A 19 -10.50 12.81 23.17
N THR A 20 -9.37 13.01 23.87
CA THR A 20 -8.67 11.95 24.61
C THR A 20 -9.58 11.31 25.65
N MET A 21 -10.28 12.11 26.46
CA MET A 21 -11.21 11.60 27.47
C MET A 21 -12.37 10.78 26.87
N LYS A 22 -12.85 11.15 25.68
CA LYS A 22 -13.88 10.37 24.98
C LYS A 22 -13.32 9.05 24.44
N GLN A 23 -12.08 9.07 23.96
CA GLN A 23 -11.41 7.90 23.40
C GLN A 23 -11.06 6.88 24.50
N GLU A 24 -10.54 7.33 25.63
CA GLU A 24 -10.26 6.49 26.81
C GLU A 24 -11.55 5.82 27.33
N ARG A 25 -12.64 6.59 27.42
CA ARG A 25 -13.96 6.04 27.78
C ARG A 25 -14.44 5.00 26.78
N PHE A 26 -14.19 5.22 25.50
CA PHE A 26 -14.54 4.26 24.45
C PHE A 26 -13.76 2.96 24.61
N GLU A 27 -12.45 3.06 24.73
CA GLU A 27 -11.54 1.91 24.88
C GLU A 27 -11.90 1.05 26.10
N LEU A 28 -12.19 1.69 27.24
CA LEU A 28 -12.57 1.00 28.46
C LEU A 28 -13.89 0.21 28.31
N VAL A 29 -14.90 0.83 27.69
CA VAL A 29 -16.22 0.19 27.49
C VAL A 29 -16.16 -0.89 26.40
N SER A 30 -15.36 -0.72 25.34
CA SER A 30 -15.16 -1.77 24.32
C SER A 30 -14.41 -2.96 24.89
N ALA A 31 -13.31 -2.75 25.62
CA ALA A 31 -12.56 -3.83 26.27
C ALA A 31 -13.42 -4.60 27.28
N TYR A 32 -14.33 -3.93 27.98
CA TYR A 32 -15.31 -4.58 28.86
C TYR A 32 -16.26 -5.51 28.08
N LEU A 33 -16.77 -5.05 26.93
CA LEU A 33 -17.70 -5.82 26.09
C LEU A 33 -17.05 -7.06 25.46
N ASP A 34 -15.76 -6.95 25.12
CA ASP A 34 -14.98 -8.04 24.53
C ASP A 34 -14.37 -8.98 25.59
N GLY A 35 -14.43 -8.59 26.86
CA GLY A 35 -13.98 -9.43 27.98
C GLY A 35 -12.48 -9.35 28.25
N GLU A 36 -11.78 -8.37 27.68
CA GLU A 36 -10.33 -8.19 27.78
C GLU A 36 -9.89 -7.56 29.12
N LEU A 37 -10.84 -7.10 29.94
CA LEU A 37 -10.55 -6.49 31.25
C LEU A 37 -10.29 -7.53 32.35
N THR A 38 -9.36 -7.20 33.24
CA THR A 38 -9.12 -7.94 34.48
C THR A 38 -10.33 -7.86 35.43
N PRO A 39 -10.47 -8.79 36.40
CA PRO A 39 -11.62 -8.79 37.33
C PRO A 39 -11.76 -7.51 38.16
N SER A 40 -10.66 -6.85 38.52
CA SER A 40 -10.67 -5.58 39.25
C SER A 40 -11.17 -4.42 38.38
N GLN A 41 -10.65 -4.31 37.16
CA GLN A 41 -11.09 -3.31 36.17
C GLN A 41 -12.56 -3.48 35.79
N ARG A 42 -13.03 -4.74 35.73
CA ARG A 42 -14.44 -5.03 35.45
C ARG A 42 -15.38 -4.38 36.48
N ARG A 43 -15.05 -4.47 37.77
CA ARG A 43 -15.85 -3.86 38.85
C ARG A 43 -15.83 -2.32 38.77
N GLU A 44 -14.70 -1.75 38.36
CA GLU A 44 -14.58 -0.31 38.13
C GLU A 44 -15.51 0.14 36.99
N VAL A 45 -15.52 -0.60 35.88
CA VAL A 45 -16.41 -0.32 34.75
C VAL A 45 -17.88 -0.52 35.12
N GLU A 46 -18.22 -1.56 35.89
CA GLU A 46 -19.58 -1.76 36.40
C GLU A 46 -20.04 -0.56 37.27
N GLY A 47 -19.16 -0.08 38.14
CA GLY A 47 -19.41 1.13 38.94
C GLY A 47 -19.55 2.39 38.10
N LEU A 48 -18.78 2.51 37.02
CA LEU A 48 -18.84 3.60 36.05
C LEU A 48 -20.15 3.56 35.25
N LEU A 49 -20.56 2.39 34.73
CA LEU A 49 -21.81 2.20 33.97
C LEU A 49 -23.06 2.46 34.83
N ALA A 50 -22.96 2.27 36.15
CA ALA A 50 -24.04 2.59 37.07
C ALA A 50 -24.20 4.11 37.30
N LYS A 51 -23.12 4.89 37.19
CA LYS A 51 -23.08 6.31 37.57
C LYS A 51 -23.05 7.27 36.38
N ASP A 52 -22.42 6.88 35.26
CA ASP A 52 -22.24 7.72 34.08
C ASP A 52 -23.25 7.34 32.97
N PRO A 53 -24.28 8.18 32.71
CA PRO A 53 -25.26 7.92 31.65
C PRO A 53 -24.65 7.93 30.25
N VAL A 54 -23.56 8.68 30.02
CA VAL A 54 -22.87 8.74 28.72
C VAL A 54 -22.19 7.40 28.43
N ALA A 55 -21.52 6.83 29.44
CA ALA A 55 -20.89 5.53 29.33
C ALA A 55 -21.92 4.41 29.12
N LYS A 56 -23.06 4.48 29.83
CA LYS A 56 -24.17 3.54 29.65
C LYS A 56 -24.74 3.59 28.23
N HIS A 57 -24.95 4.80 27.69
CA HIS A 57 -25.42 4.97 26.32
C HIS A 57 -24.43 4.40 25.29
N LEU A 58 -23.12 4.64 25.48
CA LEU A 58 -22.09 4.06 24.63
C LEU A 58 -22.11 2.53 24.68
N TYR A 59 -22.21 1.95 25.87
CA TYR A 59 -22.30 0.50 26.05
C TYR A 59 -23.51 -0.09 25.30
N GLN A 60 -24.69 0.53 25.44
CA GLN A 60 -25.89 0.09 24.72
C GLN A 60 -25.73 0.15 23.20
N ARG A 61 -25.09 1.20 22.68
CA ARG A 61 -24.84 1.36 21.24
C ARG A 61 -23.91 0.26 20.70
N LEU A 62 -22.85 -0.05 21.43
CA LEU A 62 -21.92 -1.14 21.07
C LEU A 62 -22.59 -2.50 21.14
N LEU A 63 -23.42 -2.74 22.16
CA LEU A 63 -24.19 -3.97 22.30
C LEU A 63 -25.18 -4.16 21.15
N GLN A 64 -25.88 -3.09 20.76
CA GLN A 64 -26.79 -3.11 19.61
C GLN A 64 -26.02 -3.44 18.34
N LEU A 65 -24.90 -2.75 18.07
CA LEU A 65 -24.06 -3.00 16.90
C LEU A 65 -23.64 -4.49 16.82
N ARG A 66 -23.17 -5.07 17.93
CA ARG A 66 -22.81 -6.48 18.01
C ARG A 66 -23.99 -7.40 17.69
N SER A 67 -25.17 -7.11 18.24
CA SER A 67 -26.37 -7.93 17.98
C SER A 67 -26.83 -7.86 16.53
N GLU A 68 -26.71 -6.70 15.88
CA GLU A 68 -27.07 -6.55 14.47
C GLU A 68 -26.11 -7.32 13.56
N PHE A 69 -24.80 -7.30 13.86
CA PHE A 69 -23.82 -8.13 13.13
C PHE A 69 -24.10 -9.63 13.28
N GLN A 70 -24.49 -10.10 14.47
CA GLN A 70 -24.83 -11.51 14.71
C GLN A 70 -26.12 -11.93 14.01
N ARG A 71 -27.04 -11.00 13.79
CA ARG A 71 -28.32 -11.22 13.10
C ARG A 71 -28.23 -11.00 11.59
N MET A 72 -27.07 -10.57 11.08
CA MET A 72 -26.89 -10.35 9.65
C MET A 72 -27.18 -11.67 8.92
N PRO A 73 -28.13 -11.69 7.96
CA PRO A 73 -28.46 -12.90 7.25
C PRO A 73 -27.23 -13.34 6.47
N ILE A 74 -26.65 -14.47 6.88
CA ILE A 74 -25.66 -15.16 6.07
C ILE A 74 -26.46 -15.82 4.95
N THR A 75 -26.19 -15.42 3.70
CA THR A 75 -26.76 -16.11 2.55
C THR A 75 -26.44 -17.60 2.71
N PRO A 76 -27.44 -18.49 2.78
CA PRO A 76 -27.17 -19.92 2.86
C PRO A 76 -26.40 -20.28 1.60
N THR A 77 -25.10 -20.48 1.76
CA THR A 77 -24.23 -20.88 0.66
C THR A 77 -24.60 -22.33 0.40
N VAL A 78 -25.35 -22.56 -0.68
CA VAL A 78 -25.75 -23.91 -1.12
C VAL A 78 -24.53 -24.69 -1.65
N GLU A 79 -23.37 -24.04 -1.80
CA GLU A 79 -22.13 -24.71 -2.16
C GLU A 79 -21.46 -25.36 -0.94
N THR A 80 -21.21 -26.65 -1.06
CA THR A 80 -20.40 -27.44 -0.13
C THR A 80 -19.01 -26.81 0.04
N VAL A 81 -18.50 -26.73 1.28
CA VAL A 81 -17.18 -26.17 1.62
C VAL A 81 -16.07 -26.68 0.68
N ASP A 82 -16.13 -27.95 0.28
CA ASP A 82 -15.18 -28.58 -0.64
C ASP A 82 -15.07 -27.86 -2.00
N ARG A 83 -16.19 -27.35 -2.54
CA ARG A 83 -16.20 -26.63 -3.83
C ARG A 83 -15.61 -25.23 -3.71
N THR A 84 -15.81 -24.57 -2.57
CA THR A 84 -15.18 -23.27 -2.31
C THR A 84 -13.66 -23.42 -2.17
N VAL A 85 -13.21 -24.48 -1.50
CA VAL A 85 -11.78 -24.80 -1.36
C VAL A 85 -11.16 -25.08 -2.72
N GLU A 86 -11.81 -25.90 -3.55
CA GLU A 86 -11.36 -26.22 -4.91
C GLU A 86 -11.26 -24.96 -5.79
N GLN A 87 -12.26 -24.08 -5.77
CA GLN A 87 -12.25 -22.81 -6.50
C GLN A 87 -11.12 -21.85 -6.06
N VAL A 88 -10.79 -21.83 -4.76
CA VAL A 88 -9.66 -21.02 -4.26
C VAL A 88 -8.34 -21.59 -4.77
N PHE A 89 -8.13 -22.91 -4.68
CA PHE A 89 -6.92 -23.54 -5.20
C PHE A 89 -6.78 -23.38 -6.71
N GLU A 90 -7.87 -23.49 -7.47
CA GLU A 90 -7.88 -23.26 -8.91
C GLU A 90 -7.48 -21.81 -9.26
N LYS A 91 -7.98 -20.82 -8.52
CA LYS A 91 -7.60 -19.41 -8.71
C LYS A 91 -6.12 -19.15 -8.39
N ILE A 92 -5.56 -19.82 -7.38
CA ILE A 92 -4.14 -19.70 -7.01
C ILE A 92 -3.26 -20.33 -8.10
N ASP A 93 -3.58 -21.54 -8.54
CA ASP A 93 -2.80 -22.27 -9.55
C ASP A 93 -2.79 -21.54 -10.90
N ARG A 94 -3.92 -20.94 -11.29
CA ARG A 94 -4.03 -20.14 -12.52
C ARG A 94 -3.18 -18.86 -12.50
N ARG A 95 -2.96 -18.24 -11.34
CA ARG A 95 -2.06 -17.08 -11.20
C ARG A 95 -0.59 -17.47 -11.35
N SER A 96 -0.19 -18.60 -10.78
CA SER A 96 1.17 -19.16 -10.87
C SER A 96 1.56 -19.47 -12.32
N LYS A 97 0.64 -20.08 -13.08
CA LYS A 97 0.86 -20.40 -14.51
C LYS A 97 1.02 -19.14 -15.37
N ARG A 98 0.31 -18.05 -15.06
CA ARG A 98 0.40 -16.79 -15.82
C ARG A 98 1.74 -16.06 -15.61
N THR A 99 2.32 -16.14 -14.42
CA THR A 99 3.67 -15.60 -14.16
C THR A 99 4.77 -16.42 -14.83
N PHE A 100 4.59 -17.73 -14.98
CA PHE A 100 5.56 -18.59 -15.67
C PHE A 100 5.63 -18.30 -17.18
N ILE A 101 4.49 -18.00 -17.81
CA ILE A 101 4.43 -17.62 -19.24
C ILE A 101 5.21 -16.31 -19.51
N TRP A 102 5.24 -15.38 -18.55
CA TRP A 102 6.01 -14.14 -18.72
C TRP A 102 7.50 -14.29 -18.34
N GLY A 103 7.83 -15.26 -17.49
CA GLY A 103 9.21 -15.62 -17.14
C GLY A 103 10.03 -16.22 -18.30
N GLY A 104 9.38 -16.83 -19.30
CA GLY A 104 10.04 -17.37 -20.49
C GLY A 104 10.48 -16.32 -21.53
N SER A 105 9.95 -15.10 -21.47
CA SER A 105 10.26 -14.03 -22.44
C SER A 105 11.73 -13.56 -22.35
N ALA A 106 12.30 -13.53 -21.14
CA ALA A 106 13.69 -13.09 -20.93
C ALA A 106 14.72 -14.02 -21.62
N ILE A 107 14.42 -15.32 -21.73
CA ILE A 107 15.33 -16.29 -22.36
C ILE A 107 15.20 -16.24 -23.89
N ALA A 108 14.00 -16.03 -24.44
CA ALA A 108 13.81 -15.89 -25.88
C ALA A 108 14.55 -14.67 -26.48
N ALA A 109 14.59 -13.53 -25.77
CA ALA A 109 15.34 -12.35 -26.20
C ALA A 109 16.86 -12.60 -26.30
N LEU A 110 17.44 -13.40 -25.39
CA LEU A 110 18.85 -13.79 -25.47
C LEU A 110 19.15 -14.63 -26.71
N CYS A 111 18.26 -15.56 -27.08
CA CYS A 111 18.43 -16.38 -28.28
C CYS A 111 18.36 -15.56 -29.59
N ILE A 112 17.48 -14.55 -29.66
CA ILE A 112 17.39 -13.67 -30.83
C ILE A 112 18.63 -12.77 -30.96
N ALA A 113 19.19 -12.29 -29.85
CA ALA A 113 20.41 -11.48 -29.85
C ALA A 113 21.65 -12.25 -30.36
N VAL A 114 21.77 -13.54 -30.02
CA VAL A 114 22.89 -14.39 -30.48
C VAL A 114 22.82 -14.64 -32.00
N ILE A 115 21.63 -14.82 -32.57
CA ILE A 115 21.48 -15.05 -34.02
C ILE A 115 21.67 -13.73 -34.80
N SER A 116 21.23 -12.60 -34.26
CA SER A 116 21.37 -11.28 -34.92
C SER A 116 22.82 -10.76 -34.89
N GLY A 117 23.58 -11.06 -33.83
CA GLY A 117 24.99 -10.66 -33.71
C GLY A 117 25.93 -11.32 -34.73
N ILE A 118 25.60 -12.52 -35.20
CA ILE A 118 26.43 -13.26 -36.16
C ILE A 118 26.25 -12.71 -37.59
N ILE A 119 25.07 -12.18 -37.94
CA ILE A 119 24.82 -11.57 -39.25
C ILE A 119 25.41 -10.15 -39.33
N SER A 120 25.37 -9.38 -38.24
CA SER A 120 25.90 -8.02 -38.18
C SER A 120 27.42 -7.91 -37.98
N ALA A 121 28.14 -9.03 -37.86
CA ALA A 121 29.61 -9.03 -37.83
C ALA A 121 30.26 -8.79 -39.20
N THR A 122 29.48 -8.69 -40.28
CA THR A 122 29.98 -8.49 -41.65
C THR A 122 29.74 -7.10 -42.23
N ARG A 123 29.13 -6.17 -41.48
CA ARG A 123 28.92 -4.77 -41.95
C ARG A 123 29.25 -3.77 -40.85
N SER A 124 30.45 -3.20 -40.96
CA SER A 124 30.95 -2.13 -40.10
C SER A 124 30.15 -0.82 -40.32
N PRO A 125 29.69 -0.12 -39.27
CA PRO A 125 29.19 1.25 -39.40
C PRO A 125 30.39 2.21 -39.35
N VAL A 126 30.74 2.79 -40.50
CA VAL A 126 31.80 3.81 -40.56
C VAL A 126 31.22 5.15 -40.09
N ILE A 127 31.68 5.61 -38.92
CA ILE A 127 31.54 6.99 -38.43
C ILE A 127 32.45 7.85 -39.33
N GLN A 128 31.88 8.70 -40.19
CA GLN A 128 32.65 9.68 -40.95
C GLN A 128 32.79 10.96 -40.12
N LEU A 129 33.98 11.16 -39.56
CA LEU A 129 34.42 12.43 -39.00
C LEU A 129 35.20 13.15 -40.11
N ALA A 130 34.70 14.29 -40.60
CA ALA A 130 35.40 15.09 -41.59
C ALA A 130 36.55 15.83 -40.91
N ASP A 131 37.77 15.38 -41.14
CA ASP A 131 39.00 16.06 -40.76
C ASP A 131 39.54 16.81 -41.99
N VAL A 132 39.62 18.13 -41.88
CA VAL A 132 40.22 19.02 -42.87
C VAL A 132 41.55 19.47 -42.29
N SER A 133 42.66 19.00 -42.86
CA SER A 133 43.90 19.77 -42.89
C SER A 133 44.85 19.26 -43.97
N ASP A 134 45.09 20.16 -44.92
CA ASP A 134 46.37 20.50 -45.55
C ASP A 134 47.16 19.43 -46.30
N SER A 135 47.06 19.50 -47.63
CA SER A 135 48.09 19.04 -48.56
C SER A 135 48.75 20.25 -49.22
N GLU A 136 49.88 20.68 -48.66
CA GLU A 136 50.95 21.36 -49.40
C GLU A 136 52.10 20.35 -49.56
N PRO A 137 53.14 20.59 -50.39
CA PRO A 137 53.27 21.39 -51.61
C PRO A 137 53.90 20.53 -52.74
N LEU A 138 54.02 21.05 -53.97
CA LEU A 138 55.11 20.82 -54.96
C LEU A 138 54.65 21.42 -56.31
N GLN A 139 54.98 22.68 -56.55
CA GLN A 139 56.13 23.15 -57.35
C GLN A 139 55.89 23.17 -58.88
N ILE A 140 55.61 24.39 -59.36
CA ILE A 140 56.22 25.09 -60.50
C ILE A 140 56.08 24.46 -61.90
N ALA A 141 55.30 25.13 -62.75
CA ALA A 141 55.69 25.40 -64.12
C ALA A 141 55.33 26.86 -64.47
N LEU A 142 56.38 27.64 -64.71
CA LEU A 142 56.38 28.94 -65.37
C LEU A 142 55.62 28.89 -66.70
N ASN A 143 54.78 29.91 -66.97
CA ASN A 143 54.77 30.50 -68.31
C ASN A 143 54.41 31.99 -68.21
N GLU A 144 55.44 32.76 -68.44
CA GLU A 144 55.52 34.20 -68.62
C GLU A 144 55.23 34.55 -70.09
N HIS A 145 54.27 35.45 -70.35
CA HIS A 145 54.41 36.61 -71.26
C HIS A 145 53.17 37.51 -71.22
#